data_AF-K1RIC8-F1
#
_entry.id   AF-K1RIC8-F1
#
_cell.length_a   1.000
_cell.length_b   1.000
_cell.length_c   1.000
_cell.angle_alpha   90.00
_cell.angle_beta   90.00
_cell.angle_gamma   90.00
#
_symmetry.space_group_name_H-M   'P 1'
#
loop_
_entity.id
_entity.type
_entity.pdbx_description
1 polymer ?
#
loop_
_entity_poly.entity_id
_entity_poly.type
_entity_poly.pdbx_seq_one_letter_code
_entity_poly.pdbx_strand_id
1 'polypeptide(L)'
;MQDKMLSIANNPEDYKRFYHNVDGKKIRHDKVHNLFGYNMTRAAGEAFERIDPEKRFLMFSRSSYIGMHRYGGIWTGDNKSWWSHILLNLKMLPSLNMCGFLYTGADLGGFGADTTRE
;
A
#
# COMPACT_ATOMS: atom_id res chain seq x y z
N MET A 1 -5.07 27.77 7.60
CA MET A 1 -5.52 27.13 6.33
C MET A 1 -5.07 25.67 6.25
N GLN A 2 -3.84 25.36 6.69
CA GLN A 2 -3.27 24.00 6.69
C GLN A 2 -3.93 23.04 7.71
N ASP A 3 -4.25 23.50 8.92
CA ASP A 3 -4.98 22.69 9.93
C ASP A 3 -6.36 22.22 9.45
N LYS A 4 -7.09 23.07 8.71
CA LYS A 4 -8.38 22.69 8.12
C LYS A 4 -8.25 21.66 7.01
N MET A 5 -7.09 21.53 6.35
CA MET A 5 -6.86 20.47 5.36
C MET A 5 -6.49 19.13 6.01
N LEU A 6 -5.74 19.16 7.10
CA LEU A 6 -5.41 17.95 7.88
C LEU A 6 -6.66 17.28 8.45
N SER A 7 -7.69 18.05 8.83
CA SER A 7 -8.97 17.51 9.30
C SER A 7 -9.85 16.88 8.20
N ILE A 8 -9.51 17.04 6.92
CA ILE A 8 -10.29 16.50 5.78
C ILE A 8 -9.69 15.18 5.28
N ALA A 9 -8.37 15.00 5.41
CA ALA A 9 -7.72 13.78 4.95
C ALA A 9 -8.07 12.57 5.82
N ASN A 10 -8.45 11.45 5.19
CA ASN A 10 -8.69 10.15 5.83
C ASN A 10 -9.78 10.16 6.93
N ASN A 11 -10.80 11.00 6.81
CA ASN A 11 -11.91 11.05 7.77
C ASN A 11 -12.75 9.73 7.73
N PRO A 12 -12.93 9.03 8.86
CA PRO A 12 -13.72 7.79 8.91
C PRO A 12 -15.16 7.92 8.40
N GLU A 13 -15.76 9.09 8.52
CA GLU A 13 -17.11 9.35 8.00
C GLU A 13 -17.13 9.38 6.47
N ASP A 14 -16.04 9.76 5.82
CA ASP A 14 -15.96 9.74 4.35
C ASP A 14 -15.94 8.31 3.81
N TYR A 15 -15.28 7.37 4.50
CA TYR A 15 -15.32 5.94 4.13
C TYR A 15 -16.73 5.33 4.17
N LYS A 16 -17.67 5.97 4.86
CA LYS A 16 -19.08 5.56 4.91
C LYS A 16 -19.95 6.25 3.85
N ARG A 17 -19.44 7.26 3.14
CA ARG A 17 -20.22 8.07 2.20
C ARG A 17 -20.24 7.53 0.78
N PHE A 18 -19.35 6.61 0.44
CA PHE A 18 -19.30 6.01 -0.90
C PHE A 18 -19.39 4.49 -0.88
N TYR A 19 -19.71 3.94 -2.05
CA TYR A 19 -20.09 2.54 -2.24
C TYR A 19 -19.35 1.96 -3.44
N HIS A 20 -19.06 0.66 -3.35
CA HIS A 20 -18.65 -0.18 -4.47
C HIS A 20 -19.88 -0.88 -5.04
N ASN A 21 -19.90 -1.09 -6.35
CA ASN A 21 -20.86 -1.98 -6.99
C ASN A 21 -20.17 -3.30 -7.32
N VAL A 22 -20.55 -4.38 -6.65
CA VAL A 22 -20.04 -5.74 -6.89
C VAL A 22 -21.18 -6.55 -7.47
N ASP A 23 -21.16 -6.77 -8.78
CA ASP A 23 -22.16 -7.56 -9.52
C ASP A 23 -23.61 -7.12 -9.25
N GLY A 24 -23.85 -5.81 -9.22
CA GLY A 24 -25.16 -5.21 -8.94
C GLY A 24 -25.45 -4.97 -7.46
N LYS A 25 -24.63 -5.52 -6.54
CA LYS A 25 -24.77 -5.28 -5.10
C LYS A 25 -23.94 -4.08 -4.66
N LYS A 26 -24.62 -3.06 -4.13
CA LYS A 26 -23.96 -1.91 -3.49
C LYS A 26 -23.41 -2.28 -2.11
N ILE A 27 -22.10 -2.10 -1.91
CA ILE A 27 -21.41 -2.35 -0.64
C ILE A 27 -20.74 -1.05 -0.20
N ARG A 28 -21.04 -0.57 1.02
CA ARG A 28 -20.43 0.64 1.57
C ARG A 28 -18.92 0.43 1.76
N HIS A 29 -18.11 1.42 1.38
CA HIS A 29 -16.66 1.24 1.28
C HIS A 29 -16.01 0.86 2.62
N ASP A 30 -16.41 1.46 3.73
CA ASP A 30 -15.93 1.14 5.08
C ASP A 30 -15.99 -0.37 5.41
N LYS A 31 -16.97 -1.10 4.88
CA LYS A 31 -17.11 -2.56 5.10
C LYS A 31 -16.02 -3.38 4.39
N VAL A 32 -15.36 -2.79 3.40
CA VAL A 32 -14.37 -3.45 2.53
C VAL A 32 -13.14 -2.57 2.29
N HIS A 33 -12.89 -1.59 3.16
CA HIS A 33 -11.89 -0.52 2.98
C HIS A 33 -10.50 -1.07 2.64
N ASN A 34 -10.05 -2.06 3.40
CA ASN A 34 -8.72 -2.66 3.26
C ASN A 34 -8.52 -3.45 1.95
N LEU A 35 -9.59 -3.69 1.18
CA LEU A 35 -9.50 -4.37 -0.11
C LEU A 35 -9.23 -3.41 -1.27
N PHE A 36 -9.25 -2.09 -1.05
CA PHE A 36 -9.15 -1.11 -2.11
C PHE A 36 -7.78 -1.13 -2.81
N GLY A 37 -6.69 -0.91 -2.06
CA GLY A 37 -5.33 -0.93 -2.60
C GLY A 37 -4.92 -2.29 -3.18
N TYR A 38 -5.44 -3.37 -2.57
CA TYR A 38 -5.30 -4.72 -3.11
C TYR A 38 -5.94 -4.81 -4.51
N ASN A 39 -7.22 -4.49 -4.67
CA ASN A 39 -7.89 -4.65 -5.96
C ASN A 39 -7.35 -3.71 -7.04
N MET A 40 -6.84 -2.53 -6.66
CA MET A 40 -6.11 -1.65 -7.59
C MET A 40 -4.86 -2.34 -8.15
N THR A 41 -4.04 -2.95 -7.29
CA THR A 41 -2.81 -3.67 -7.70
C THR A 41 -3.13 -4.94 -8.48
N ARG A 42 -4.17 -5.67 -8.06
CA ARG A 42 -4.68 -6.85 -8.77
C ARG A 42 -5.12 -6.49 -10.20
N ALA A 43 -5.86 -5.40 -10.37
CA ALA A 43 -6.31 -4.96 -11.68
C ALA A 43 -5.13 -4.67 -12.63
N ALA A 44 -4.06 -4.06 -12.12
CA ALA A 44 -2.83 -3.86 -12.90
C ALA A 44 -2.13 -5.18 -13.23
N GLY A 45 -1.95 -6.07 -12.25
CA GLY A 45 -1.33 -7.39 -12.46
C GLY A 45 -2.04 -8.24 -13.51
N GLU A 46 -3.37 -8.37 -13.40
CA GLU A 46 -4.18 -9.09 -14.38
C GLU A 46 -4.17 -8.40 -15.76
N ALA A 47 -3.99 -7.07 -15.81
CA ALA A 47 -3.81 -6.37 -17.09
C ALA A 47 -2.45 -6.67 -17.72
N PHE A 48 -1.38 -6.76 -16.93
CA PHE A 48 -0.06 -7.16 -17.43
C PHE A 48 -0.08 -8.56 -18.02
N GLU A 49 -0.73 -9.52 -17.34
CA GLU A 49 -0.91 -10.89 -17.85
C GLU A 49 -1.67 -10.93 -19.18
N ARG A 50 -2.66 -10.05 -19.37
CA ARG A 50 -3.39 -9.94 -20.65
C ARG A 50 -2.59 -9.27 -21.76
N ILE A 51 -1.66 -8.38 -21.42
CA ILE A 51 -0.84 -7.64 -22.40
C ILE A 51 0.35 -8.48 -22.88
N ASP A 52 1.08 -9.09 -21.94
CA ASP A 52 2.25 -9.90 -22.23
C ASP A 52 2.44 -10.94 -21.11
N PRO A 53 1.90 -12.16 -21.26
CA PRO A 53 1.92 -13.18 -20.20
C PRO A 53 3.33 -13.72 -19.90
N GLU A 54 4.29 -13.55 -20.81
CA GLU A 54 5.66 -14.06 -20.65
C GLU A 54 6.58 -13.02 -19.98
N LYS A 55 6.12 -11.77 -19.84
CA LYS A 55 6.92 -10.67 -19.30
C LYS A 55 6.56 -10.37 -17.85
N ARG A 56 7.58 -10.39 -16.99
CA ARG A 56 7.48 -9.87 -15.62
C ARG A 56 7.64 -8.35 -15.60
N PHE A 57 6.75 -7.67 -14.89
CA PHE A 57 6.78 -6.23 -14.66
C PHE A 57 7.13 -5.92 -13.20
N LEU A 58 7.90 -4.86 -12.98
CA LEU A 58 8.10 -4.31 -11.65
C LEU A 58 6.79 -3.64 -11.19
N MET A 59 6.23 -4.10 -10.08
CA MET A 59 4.99 -3.56 -9.51
C MET A 59 5.03 -3.66 -7.98
N PHE A 60 4.66 -2.57 -7.30
CA PHE A 60 4.45 -2.54 -5.85
C PHE A 60 3.43 -1.46 -5.48
N SER A 61 2.84 -1.56 -4.29
CA SER A 61 1.78 -0.66 -3.82
C SER A 61 2.03 -0.18 -2.38
N ARG A 62 1.40 0.94 -2.00
CA ARG A 62 1.41 1.44 -0.61
C ARG A 62 0.45 0.67 0.30
N SER A 63 -0.77 0.42 -0.19
CA SER A 63 -1.85 -0.23 0.55
C SER A 63 -2.05 -1.64 0.04
N SER A 64 -2.22 -2.59 0.95
CA SER A 64 -2.29 -4.02 0.63
C SER A 64 -3.13 -4.80 1.61
N TYR A 65 -3.60 -5.97 1.17
CA TYR A 65 -4.19 -7.01 1.99
C TYR A 65 -3.63 -8.38 1.56
N ILE A 66 -3.67 -9.39 2.43
CA ILE A 66 -3.20 -10.75 2.09
C ILE A 66 -3.91 -11.24 0.83
N GLY A 67 -3.12 -11.71 -0.14
CA GLY A 67 -3.56 -12.06 -1.48
C GLY A 67 -3.08 -11.09 -2.55
N MET A 68 -2.85 -9.81 -2.21
CA MET A 68 -2.19 -8.85 -3.12
C MET A 68 -0.77 -9.28 -3.48
N HIS A 69 -0.08 -10.00 -2.59
CA HIS A 69 1.30 -10.46 -2.77
C HIS A 69 1.53 -11.28 -4.06
N ARG A 70 0.47 -11.81 -4.68
CA ARG A 70 0.55 -12.50 -5.97
C ARG A 70 0.77 -11.56 -7.16
N TYR A 71 0.41 -10.28 -7.02
CA TYR A 71 0.36 -9.30 -8.12
C TYR A 71 1.43 -8.21 -8.03
N GLY A 72 2.12 -8.10 -6.89
CA GLY A 72 3.17 -7.10 -6.69
C GLY A 72 3.68 -7.04 -5.26
N GLY A 73 4.76 -6.29 -5.07
CA GLY A 73 5.36 -6.00 -3.78
C GLY A 73 4.69 -4.85 -3.02
N ILE A 74 5.32 -4.42 -1.92
CA ILE A 74 4.98 -3.18 -1.22
C ILE A 74 6.24 -2.40 -0.87
N TRP A 75 6.10 -1.10 -0.64
CA TRP A 75 7.10 -0.37 0.14
C TRP A 75 6.49 0.05 1.48
N THR A 76 7.32 0.27 2.50
CA THR A 76 6.86 0.50 3.89
C THR A 76 6.26 1.88 4.14
N GLY A 77 6.09 2.70 3.11
CA GLY A 77 5.46 4.02 3.21
C GLY A 77 6.41 5.10 3.74
N ASP A 78 5.78 6.21 4.14
CA ASP A 78 6.40 7.50 4.45
C ASP A 78 7.17 7.48 5.79
N ASN A 79 8.30 6.74 5.83
CA ASN A 79 9.19 6.72 6.97
C ASN A 79 9.91 8.09 7.15
N LYS A 80 10.68 8.21 8.23
CA LYS A 80 11.51 9.37 8.53
C LYS A 80 12.99 9.02 8.54
N SER A 81 13.83 10.02 8.29
CA SER A 81 15.30 10.00 8.36
C SER A 81 15.79 9.80 9.80
N TRP A 82 15.40 8.67 10.42
CA TRP A 82 15.67 8.31 11.80
C TRP A 82 16.37 6.96 11.87
N TRP A 83 17.41 6.87 12.69
CA TRP A 83 18.10 5.60 12.98
C TRP A 83 17.15 4.50 13.46
N SER A 84 16.12 4.86 14.24
CA SER A 84 15.11 3.92 14.71
C SER A 84 14.29 3.28 13.57
N HIS A 85 14.12 3.96 12.44
CA HIS A 85 13.41 3.42 11.29
C HIS A 85 14.22 2.38 10.52
N ILE A 86 15.56 2.40 10.60
CA ILE A 86 16.39 1.31 10.08
C ILE A 86 16.01 0.00 10.81
N LEU A 87 15.96 0.05 12.14
CA LEU A 87 15.57 -1.11 12.94
C LEU A 87 14.10 -1.50 12.74
N LEU A 88 13.20 -0.52 12.59
CA LEU A 88 11.79 -0.80 12.30
C LEU A 88 11.64 -1.57 10.98
N ASN A 89 12.30 -1.10 9.92
CA ASN A 89 12.27 -1.73 8.61
C ASN A 89 12.80 -3.17 8.69
N LEU A 90 13.93 -3.39 9.36
CA LEU A 90 14.49 -4.72 9.56
C LEU A 90 13.50 -5.66 10.27
N LYS A 91 12.79 -5.17 11.30
CA LYS A 91 11.79 -5.96 12.04
C LYS A 91 10.52 -6.25 11.22
N MET A 92 10.13 -5.37 10.30
CA MET A 92 8.96 -5.59 9.44
C MET A 92 9.18 -6.72 8.42
N LEU A 93 10.40 -6.89 7.90
CA LEU A 93 10.73 -7.86 6.85
C LEU A 93 10.24 -9.29 7.13
N PRO A 94 10.56 -9.95 8.27
CA PRO A 94 10.12 -11.31 8.52
C PRO A 94 8.60 -11.44 8.59
N SER A 95 7.90 -10.48 9.20
CA SER A 95 6.43 -10.49 9.27
C SER A 95 5.80 -10.35 7.89
N LEU A 96 6.36 -9.47 7.04
CA LEU A 96 5.91 -9.30 5.67
C LEU A 96 6.12 -10.58 4.83
N ASN A 97 7.27 -11.24 5.01
CA ASN A 97 7.57 -12.52 4.38
C ASN A 97 6.55 -13.60 4.79
N MET A 98 6.21 -13.69 6.08
CA MET A 98 5.19 -14.62 6.59
C MET A 98 3.80 -14.38 5.96
N CYS A 99 3.48 -13.15 5.57
CA CYS A 99 2.24 -12.79 4.87
C CYS A 99 2.33 -12.87 3.32
N GLY A 100 3.48 -13.31 2.79
CA GLY A 100 3.74 -13.48 1.35
C GLY A 100 4.37 -12.27 0.64
N PHE A 101 4.57 -11.14 1.33
CA PHE A 101 5.15 -9.93 0.74
C PHE A 101 6.69 -9.98 0.75
N LEU A 102 7.26 -10.60 -0.28
CA LEU A 102 8.70 -10.82 -0.41
C LEU A 102 9.43 -9.63 -1.07
N TYR A 103 8.86 -9.08 -2.15
CA TYR A 103 9.40 -7.89 -2.80
C TYR A 103 8.99 -6.65 -2.00
N THR A 104 9.80 -6.31 -0.99
CA THR A 104 9.53 -5.20 -0.08
C THR A 104 10.78 -4.42 0.25
N GLY A 105 10.61 -3.14 0.56
CA GLY A 105 11.67 -2.23 0.95
C GLY A 105 11.12 -0.95 1.55
N ALA A 106 12.00 -0.17 2.14
CA ALA A 106 11.69 1.15 2.67
C ALA A 106 12.43 2.23 1.90
N ASP A 107 12.01 3.47 2.08
CA ASP A 107 12.74 4.61 1.52
C ASP A 107 14.08 4.77 2.26
N LEU A 108 15.18 4.53 1.54
CA LEU A 108 16.54 4.62 2.06
C LEU A 108 16.90 6.06 2.38
N GLY A 109 17.57 6.29 3.51
CA GLY A 109 17.83 7.64 4.04
C GLY A 109 16.63 8.27 4.77
N GLY A 110 15.42 7.70 4.59
CA GLY A 110 14.16 8.20 5.15
C GLY A 110 13.42 9.17 4.21
N PHE A 111 12.10 9.04 4.11
CA PHE A 111 11.27 9.86 3.23
C PHE A 111 11.09 11.30 3.72
N GLY A 112 10.81 11.47 5.01
CA GLY A 112 10.65 12.79 5.63
C GLY A 112 11.69 13.09 6.71
N ALA A 113 11.76 14.36 7.13
CA ALA A 113 12.83 14.89 8.01
C ALA A 113 14.20 14.89 7.34
N ASP A 114 15.14 15.62 7.94
CA ASP A 114 16.47 15.83 7.35
C ASP A 114 17.34 14.59 7.53
N THR A 115 17.91 14.12 6.43
CA THR A 115 18.86 13.01 6.41
C THR A 115 20.27 13.54 6.63
N THR A 116 21.15 12.71 7.19
CA THR A 116 22.59 12.99 7.28
C THR A 116 23.37 12.03 6.39
N ARG A 117 24.69 12.25 6.28
CA ARG A 117 25.52 11.48 5.33
C ARG A 117 25.79 10.06 5.83
N GLU A 118 26.09 9.96 7.13
CA GLU A 118 26.26 8.69 7.86
C GLU A 118 24.95 7.90 7.98
#